data_AF-A0A1I4VKF8-F1
#
_entry.id   AF-A0A1I4VKF8-F1
#
_cell.length_a   1.000
_cell.length_b   1.000
_cell.length_c   1.000
_cell.angle_alpha   90.00
_cell.angle_beta   90.00
_cell.angle_gamma   90.00
#
_symmetry.space_group_name_H-M   'P 1'
#
loop_
_entity.id
_entity.type
_entity.pdbx_description
1 polymer ?
#
loop_
_entity_poly.entity_id
_entity_poly.type
_entity_poly.pdbx_seq_one_letter_code
_entity_poly.pdbx_strand_id
1 'polypeptide(L)'
;MVLRLQRPEKTSRTSSKPPATDRKEQREHSKPGGAKSGHEGHSRVVSDDPDAVVEHRSEACACCGASLHAALPAEVVSVAEPIELPAVAPIVTQHQR
;
A
#
# COMPACT_ATOMS: atom_id res chain seq x y z
N MET A 1 -0.05 -46.27 28.83
CA MET A 1 -1.30 -45.73 28.22
C MET A 1 -1.35 -44.25 28.58
N VAL A 2 -1.02 -43.34 27.67
CA VAL A 2 -0.93 -41.90 27.99
C VAL A 2 -2.24 -41.24 27.55
N LEU A 3 -3.00 -40.72 28.51
CA LEU A 3 -4.19 -39.91 28.24
C LEU A 3 -3.75 -38.70 27.41
N ARG A 4 -4.22 -38.62 26.15
CA ARG A 4 -4.13 -37.38 25.38
C ARG A 4 -5.03 -36.36 26.08
N LEU A 5 -4.43 -35.50 26.89
CA LEU A 5 -5.08 -34.28 27.38
C LEU A 5 -5.63 -33.55 26.15
N GLN A 6 -6.95 -33.33 26.11
CA GLN A 6 -7.57 -32.46 25.11
C GLN A 6 -6.84 -31.13 25.17
N ARG A 7 -6.15 -30.76 24.08
CA ARG A 7 -5.49 -29.45 23.98
C ARG A 7 -6.54 -28.47 23.45
N PRO A 8 -7.08 -27.58 24.29
CA PRO A 8 -7.98 -26.54 23.81
C PRO A 8 -7.27 -25.66 22.79
N GLU A 9 -8.04 -24.99 21.95
CA GLU A 9 -7.49 -24.05 20.97
C GLU A 9 -6.65 -22.98 21.69
N LYS A 10 -5.50 -22.63 21.12
CA LYS A 10 -4.61 -21.62 21.71
C LYS A 10 -5.12 -20.22 21.39
N THR A 11 -5.83 -19.63 22.35
CA THR A 11 -6.29 -18.23 22.35
C THR A 11 -5.56 -17.44 23.43
N SER A 12 -5.73 -16.12 23.53
CA SER A 12 -5.20 -15.34 24.66
C SER A 12 -5.80 -15.73 26.02
N ARG A 13 -6.97 -16.41 26.02
CA ARG A 13 -7.65 -16.88 27.23
C ARG A 13 -7.17 -18.26 27.69
N THR A 14 -6.60 -19.06 26.79
CA THR A 14 -6.21 -20.46 27.02
C THR A 14 -4.71 -20.72 26.78
N SER A 15 -3.93 -19.68 26.48
CA SER A 15 -2.50 -19.75 26.16
C SER A 15 -1.82 -18.42 26.50
N SER A 16 -0.48 -18.42 26.55
CA SER A 16 0.35 -17.21 26.69
C SER A 16 0.36 -16.29 25.44
N LYS A 17 -0.61 -16.41 24.54
CA LYS A 17 -0.70 -15.53 23.36
C LYS A 17 -1.24 -14.17 23.81
N PRO A 18 -0.71 -13.05 23.33
CA PRO A 18 -1.25 -11.74 23.70
C PRO A 18 -2.64 -11.55 23.07
N PRO A 19 -3.55 -10.78 23.71
CA PRO A 19 -4.92 -10.53 23.21
C PRO A 19 -4.98 -9.93 21.80
N ALA A 20 -3.93 -9.22 21.37
CA ALA A 20 -3.83 -8.66 20.03
C ALA A 20 -3.71 -9.73 18.92
N THR A 21 -3.30 -10.96 19.27
CA THR A 21 -3.19 -12.08 18.32
C THR A 21 -4.49 -12.87 18.19
N ASP A 22 -5.47 -12.63 19.05
CA ASP A 22 -6.79 -13.21 18.88
C ASP A 22 -7.50 -12.53 17.71
N ARG A 23 -8.08 -13.34 16.82
CA ARG A 23 -8.92 -12.82 15.74
C ARG A 23 -10.16 -12.20 16.37
N LYS A 24 -10.43 -10.92 16.10
CA LYS A 24 -11.69 -10.30 16.49
C LYS A 24 -12.85 -11.07 15.84
N GLU A 25 -13.79 -11.52 16.65
CA GLU A 25 -14.98 -12.21 16.16
C GLU A 25 -15.78 -11.26 15.26
N GLN A 26 -16.12 -11.74 14.07
CA GLN A 26 -17.02 -11.03 13.16
C GLN A 26 -18.45 -11.25 13.67
N ARG A 27 -19.21 -10.18 13.92
CA ARG A 27 -20.62 -10.32 14.35
C ARG A 27 -21.41 -11.01 13.25
N GLU A 28 -22.36 -11.88 13.61
CA GLU A 28 -23.14 -12.71 12.67
C GLU A 28 -23.86 -11.91 11.56
N HIS A 29 -24.17 -10.64 11.81
CA HIS A 29 -24.81 -9.74 10.84
C HIS A 29 -23.89 -8.62 10.33
N SER A 30 -22.58 -8.81 10.39
CA SER A 30 -21.62 -7.84 9.84
C SER A 30 -21.72 -7.83 8.32
N LYS A 31 -21.89 -6.64 7.73
CA LYS A 31 -21.74 -6.47 6.28
C LYS A 31 -20.29 -6.80 5.87
N PRO A 32 -20.06 -7.35 4.67
CA PRO A 32 -18.72 -7.47 4.13
C PRO A 32 -18.00 -6.11 4.20
N GLY A 33 -16.76 -6.12 4.66
CA GLY A 33 -15.92 -4.92 4.62
C GLY A 33 -15.51 -4.58 3.20
N GLY A 34 -15.24 -3.31 2.94
CA GLY A 34 -14.83 -2.82 1.62
C GLY A 34 -16.00 -2.33 0.75
N ALA A 35 -15.65 -1.78 -0.40
CA ALA A 35 -16.62 -1.32 -1.39
C ALA A 35 -17.39 -2.52 -1.97
N LYS A 36 -18.68 -2.30 -2.28
CA LYS A 36 -19.49 -3.32 -2.95
C LYS A 36 -19.01 -3.53 -4.38
N SER A 37 -19.30 -4.70 -4.94
CA SER A 37 -19.10 -4.94 -6.38
C SER A 37 -19.87 -3.91 -7.20
N GLY A 38 -19.24 -3.40 -8.26
CA GLY A 38 -19.78 -2.33 -9.10
C GLY A 38 -19.56 -0.91 -8.57
N HIS A 39 -18.86 -0.75 -7.44
CA HIS A 39 -18.43 0.58 -7.01
C HIS A 39 -17.28 1.07 -7.90
N GLU A 40 -17.46 2.24 -8.51
CA GLU A 40 -16.41 2.88 -9.30
C GLU A 40 -15.27 3.34 -8.38
N GLY A 41 -14.04 3.00 -8.75
CA GLY A 41 -12.87 3.45 -8.02
C GLY A 41 -12.59 4.91 -8.33
N HIS A 42 -12.51 5.75 -7.32
CA HIS A 42 -11.99 7.12 -7.48
C HIS A 42 -10.50 7.11 -7.18
N SER A 43 -9.70 7.18 -8.23
CA SER A 43 -8.26 7.37 -8.15
C SER A 43 -7.89 8.71 -8.77
N ARG A 44 -6.74 9.24 -8.39
CA ARG A 44 -6.18 10.43 -9.06
C ARG A 44 -5.92 10.09 -10.53
N VAL A 45 -6.25 11.03 -11.41
CA VAL A 45 -5.92 10.98 -12.84
C VAL A 45 -4.51 11.53 -13.04
N VAL A 46 -3.78 10.96 -13.99
CA VAL A 46 -2.46 11.46 -14.43
C VAL A 46 -2.63 12.87 -15.02
N SER A 47 -1.68 13.77 -14.79
CA SER A 47 -1.75 15.14 -15.32
C SER A 47 -1.58 15.14 -16.84
N ASP A 48 -2.40 15.94 -17.54
CA ASP A 48 -2.25 16.16 -18.99
C ASP A 48 -1.07 17.11 -19.31
N ASP A 49 -0.66 17.94 -18.33
CA ASP A 49 0.42 18.93 -18.46
C ASP A 49 1.36 18.83 -17.24
N PRO A 50 2.31 17.86 -17.23
CA PRO A 50 3.30 17.74 -16.16
C PRO A 50 4.42 18.77 -16.34
N ASP A 51 4.91 19.33 -15.23
CA ASP A 51 6.01 20.32 -15.24
C ASP A 51 7.31 19.78 -15.86
N ALA A 52 7.55 18.47 -15.74
CA ALA A 52 8.69 17.77 -16.35
C ALA A 52 8.37 16.29 -16.63
N VAL A 53 8.99 15.75 -17.68
CA VAL A 53 8.93 14.31 -18.01
C VAL A 53 10.34 13.73 -17.95
N VAL A 54 10.52 12.70 -17.10
CA VAL A 54 11.78 11.96 -16.99
C VAL A 54 11.56 10.53 -17.49
N GLU A 55 12.30 10.13 -18.50
CA GLU A 55 12.25 8.76 -19.02
C GLU A 55 13.14 7.84 -18.16
N HIS A 56 12.57 6.76 -17.65
CA HIS A 56 13.32 5.74 -16.92
C HIS A 56 13.54 4.51 -17.79
N ARG A 57 14.79 4.31 -18.24
CA ARG A 57 15.22 3.10 -18.97
C ARG A 57 16.22 2.30 -18.15
N SER A 58 16.04 0.99 -18.14
CA SER A 58 17.01 0.07 -17.57
C SER A 58 18.25 0.01 -18.46
N GLU A 59 19.42 0.24 -17.88
CA GLU A 59 20.71 0.14 -18.58
C GLU A 59 21.23 -1.30 -18.65
N ALA A 60 20.59 -2.23 -17.94
CA ALA A 60 20.98 -3.63 -17.88
C ALA A 60 19.77 -4.57 -17.78
N CYS A 61 19.91 -5.77 -18.33
CA CYS A 61 18.90 -6.81 -18.27
C CYS A 61 18.78 -7.36 -16.85
N ALA A 62 17.57 -7.38 -16.29
CA ALA A 62 17.33 -7.90 -14.94
C ALA A 62 17.61 -9.42 -14.79
N CYS A 63 17.64 -10.17 -15.90
CA CYS A 63 17.88 -11.61 -15.88
C CYS A 63 19.39 -11.97 -15.88
N CYS A 64 20.17 -11.34 -16.76
CA CYS A 64 21.58 -11.71 -16.98
C CYS A 64 22.59 -10.59 -16.71
N GLY A 65 22.13 -9.37 -16.43
CA GLY A 65 22.99 -8.20 -16.18
C GLY A 65 23.69 -7.63 -17.42
N ALA A 66 23.44 -8.18 -18.61
CA ALA A 66 24.00 -7.63 -19.85
C ALA A 66 23.51 -6.19 -20.08
N SER A 67 24.39 -5.33 -20.60
CA SER A 67 24.07 -3.94 -20.89
C SER A 67 22.99 -3.83 -21.98
N LEU A 68 21.97 -3.01 -21.73
CA LEU A 68 20.93 -2.65 -22.66
C LEU A 68 21.31 -1.33 -23.33
N HIS A 69 21.61 -1.41 -24.62
CA HIS A 69 21.98 -0.23 -25.39
C HIS A 69 20.78 0.71 -25.56
N ALA A 70 20.98 2.02 -25.41
CA ALA A 70 19.90 3.02 -25.46
C ALA A 70 19.11 3.04 -26.78
N ALA A 71 19.72 2.55 -27.87
CA ALA A 71 19.09 2.43 -29.18
C ALA A 71 18.13 1.23 -29.34
N LEU A 72 18.07 0.33 -28.35
CA LEU A 72 17.11 -0.76 -28.38
C LEU A 72 15.67 -0.20 -28.27
N PRO A 73 14.69 -0.80 -28.97
CA PRO A 73 13.30 -0.43 -28.81
C PRO A 73 12.84 -0.62 -27.36
N ALA A 74 12.05 0.35 -26.86
CA ALA A 74 11.44 0.31 -25.53
C ALA A 74 10.01 0.84 -25.62
N GLU A 75 9.16 0.37 -24.70
CA GLU A 75 7.78 0.81 -24.54
C GLU A 75 7.53 1.26 -23.10
N VAL A 76 6.60 2.19 -22.92
CA VAL A 76 6.22 2.67 -21.59
C VAL A 76 5.25 1.67 -20.96
N VAL A 77 5.71 0.99 -19.91
CA VAL A 77 4.91 -0.01 -19.18
C VAL A 77 4.18 0.56 -17.96
N SER A 78 4.61 1.73 -17.47
CA SER A 78 4.02 2.40 -16.31
C SER A 78 4.34 3.89 -16.29
N VAL A 79 3.45 4.69 -15.73
CA VAL A 79 3.64 6.14 -15.47
C VAL A 79 3.43 6.39 -13.99
N ALA A 80 4.32 7.17 -13.38
CA ALA A 80 4.22 7.59 -11.99
C ALA A 80 4.53 9.10 -11.89
N GLU A 81 3.72 9.82 -11.13
CA GLU A 81 3.83 11.28 -10.96
C GLU A 81 4.09 11.64 -9.49
N PRO A 82 5.36 11.69 -9.07
CA PRO A 82 5.68 12.25 -7.77
C PRO A 82 5.31 13.74 -7.77
N ILE A 83 4.43 14.16 -6.84
CA ILE A 83 4.20 15.58 -6.58
C ILE A 83 5.06 15.99 -5.40
N GLU A 84 6.05 16.84 -5.67
CA GLU A 84 6.78 17.53 -4.62
C GLU A 84 6.02 18.78 -4.20
N LEU A 85 5.60 18.83 -2.94
CA LEU A 85 5.02 20.03 -2.35
C LEU A 85 6.15 20.89 -1.76
N PRO A 86 6.14 22.21 -1.98
CA PRO A 86 7.12 23.09 -1.35
C PRO A 86 6.95 23.06 0.18
N ALA A 87 8.02 23.38 0.90
CA ALA A 87 7.97 23.50 2.35
C ALA A 87 6.90 24.53 2.76
N VAL A 88 5.94 24.11 3.59
CA VAL A 88 4.87 24.98 4.08
C VAL A 88 5.37 25.80 5.27
N ALA A 89 5.32 27.12 5.15
CA ALA A 89 5.60 28.04 6.26
C ALA A 89 4.32 28.33 7.07
N PRO A 90 4.39 28.43 8.41
CA PRO A 90 3.22 28.75 9.22
C PRO A 90 2.76 30.19 9.01
N ILE A 91 1.45 30.39 8.91
CA ILE A 91 0.83 31.72 8.95
C ILE A 91 0.47 32.02 10.41
N VAL A 92 1.07 33.07 10.99
CA VAL A 92 0.81 33.50 12.37
C VAL A 92 0.01 34.80 12.35
N THR A 93 -1.22 34.75 12.86
CA THR A 93 -2.08 35.92 12.99
C THR A 93 -2.24 36.25 14.48
N GLN A 94 -1.79 37.44 14.89
CA GLN A 94 -2.02 37.95 16.24
C GLN A 94 -3.27 38.82 16.25
N HIS A 95 -4.24 38.47 17.10
CA HIS A 95 -5.43 39.29 17.36
C HIS A 95 -5.23 40.04 18.68
N GLN A 96 -5.40 41.37 18.65
CA GLN A 96 -5.39 42.22 19.84
C GLN A 96 -6.80 42.78 20.05
N ARG A 97 -7.20 42.97 21.32
CA ARG A 97 -8.45 43.61 21.72
C ARG A 97 -8.14 44.79 22.63
#